data_AF-A0A533X8C2-F1
#
_entry.id   AF-A0A533X8C2-F1
#
_cell.length_a   1.000
_cell.length_b   1.000
_cell.length_c   1.000
_cell.angle_alpha   90.00
_cell.angle_beta   90.00
_cell.angle_gamma   90.00
#
_symmetry.space_group_name_H-M   'P 1'
#
loop_
_entity.id
_entity.type
_entity.pdbx_description
1 polymer ?
#
loop_
_entity_poly.entity_id
_entity_poly.type
_entity_poly.pdbx_seq_one_letter_code
_entity_poly.pdbx_strand_id
1 'polypeptide(L)'
;MGEVNPTPEAAARVIEDLTALEVDPDKGERLYKAALIQSNKGVAYRMLSKSVKTGKLDLVHYGCDLDEEGKPTTKWRIRRILEQATERFDKEIEAIKKAVKDDGEEVQGAWIHDMTGIPEVAAQGKSLEEWSRKMAAEIRKKRS
;
A
#
# COMPACT_ATOMS: atom_id res chain seq x y z
N MET A 1 39.58 7.06 36.71
CA MET A 1 39.42 7.07 35.24
C MET A 1 38.19 6.23 34.96
N GLY A 2 37.09 6.88 34.60
CA GLY A 2 35.77 6.27 34.53
C GLY A 2 35.64 5.34 33.34
N GLU A 3 35.07 4.16 33.62
CA GLU A 3 34.58 3.20 32.64
C GLU A 3 33.52 3.86 31.75
N VAL A 4 33.84 4.05 30.47
CA VAL A 4 32.83 4.41 29.47
C VAL A 4 32.07 3.15 29.05
N ASN A 5 31.02 2.87 29.81
CA ASN A 5 29.96 1.97 29.39
C ASN A 5 29.34 2.55 28.10
N PRO A 6 29.36 1.83 26.95
CA PRO A 6 28.51 2.21 25.84
C PRO A 6 27.06 1.98 26.26
N THR A 7 26.32 3.06 26.50
CA THR A 7 24.89 3.06 26.81
C THR A 7 24.09 2.32 25.72
N PRO A 8 23.14 1.44 26.08
CA PRO A 8 22.23 0.75 25.14
C PRO A 8 21.12 1.68 24.59
N GLU A 9 21.44 2.96 24.34
CA GLU A 9 20.50 3.98 23.88
C GLU A 9 20.62 4.30 22.39
N ALA A 10 21.22 3.40 21.61
CA ALA A 10 20.73 3.18 20.25
C ALA A 10 19.44 2.33 20.35
N ALA A 11 18.45 2.85 21.07
CA ALA A 11 17.07 2.44 20.90
C ALA A 11 16.79 2.66 19.42
N ALA A 12 16.84 1.57 18.66
CA ALA A 12 16.32 1.51 17.31
C ALA A 12 14.95 2.16 17.41
N ARG A 13 14.83 3.41 16.94
CA ARG A 13 13.54 4.05 16.74
C ARG A 13 12.82 3.02 15.90
N VAL A 14 11.82 2.37 16.48
CA VAL A 14 10.93 1.49 15.74
C VAL A 14 10.42 2.39 14.64
N ILE A 15 10.97 2.25 13.43
CA ILE A 15 10.52 3.02 12.29
C ILE A 15 9.15 2.45 12.04
N GLU A 16 8.13 3.12 12.58
CA GLU A 16 6.73 2.78 12.36
C GLU A 16 6.56 2.67 10.85
N ASP A 17 6.21 1.47 10.36
CA ASP A 17 6.01 1.26 8.94
C ASP A 17 4.76 2.04 8.54
N LEU A 18 4.93 3.27 8.08
CA LEU A 18 3.82 4.18 7.75
C LEU A 18 2.95 3.66 6.59
N THR A 19 3.40 2.60 5.92
CA THR A 19 2.66 1.88 4.88
C THR A 19 1.81 0.73 5.41
N ALA A 20 1.98 0.35 6.68
CA ALA A 20 1.20 -0.67 7.33
C ALA A 20 -0.22 -0.15 7.58
N LEU A 21 -1.18 -0.88 7.02
CA LEU A 21 -2.60 -0.66 7.23
C LEU A 21 -3.14 -1.80 8.07
N GLU A 22 -2.95 -1.69 9.38
CA GLU A 22 -3.46 -2.66 10.34
C GLU A 22 -5.00 -2.67 10.31
N VAL A 23 -5.57 -3.88 10.33
CA VAL A 23 -7.01 -4.11 10.31
C VAL A 23 -7.40 -4.83 11.58
N ASP A 24 -8.19 -4.15 12.40
CA ASP A 24 -8.69 -4.63 13.67
C ASP A 24 -10.18 -5.02 13.54
N PRO A 25 -10.51 -6.33 13.45
CA PRO A 25 -11.88 -6.78 13.27
C PRO A 25 -12.76 -6.46 14.49
N ASP A 26 -12.20 -6.41 15.70
CA ASP A 26 -12.91 -6.06 16.93
C ASP A 26 -13.36 -4.60 16.93
N LYS A 27 -12.61 -3.71 16.26
CA LYS A 27 -13.02 -2.32 15.97
C LYS A 27 -13.97 -2.19 14.79
N GLY A 28 -14.37 -3.30 14.15
CA GLY A 28 -15.21 -3.30 12.96
C GLY A 28 -14.46 -2.86 11.70
N GLU A 29 -13.14 -2.95 11.70
CA GLU A 29 -12.32 -2.63 10.53
C GLU A 29 -12.22 -3.83 9.58
N ARG A 30 -12.14 -3.54 8.28
CA ARG A 30 -12.01 -4.57 7.24
C ARG A 30 -11.19 -4.03 6.09
N LEU A 31 -10.49 -4.90 5.37
CA LEU A 31 -9.91 -4.50 4.09
C LEU A 31 -11.04 -4.14 3.12
N TYR A 32 -10.86 -3.07 2.36
CA TYR A 32 -11.86 -2.57 1.41
C TYR A 32 -11.43 -2.85 -0.02
N LYS A 33 -10.49 -2.06 -0.53
CA LYS A 33 -9.89 -2.21 -1.86
C LYS A 33 -8.39 -1.97 -1.81
N ALA A 34 -7.67 -2.55 -2.75
CA ALA A 34 -6.27 -2.24 -3.02
C ALA A 34 -6.09 -1.83 -4.48
N ALA A 35 -5.07 -1.04 -4.76
CA ALA A 35 -4.68 -0.71 -6.13
C ALA A 35 -3.17 -0.76 -6.32
N LEU A 36 -2.78 -1.09 -7.54
CA LEU A 36 -1.40 -1.06 -8.00
C LEU A 36 -1.37 -0.33 -9.34
N ILE A 37 -0.54 0.71 -9.42
CA ILE A 37 -0.40 1.55 -10.60
C ILE A 37 1.05 1.49 -11.03
N GLN A 38 1.32 1.23 -12.30
CA GLN A 38 2.68 1.10 -12.83
C GLN A 38 2.98 2.23 -13.81
N SER A 39 4.16 2.84 -13.67
CA SER A 39 4.69 3.78 -14.64
C SER A 39 5.55 3.08 -15.71
N ASN A 40 5.72 3.73 -16.86
CA ASN A 40 6.58 3.26 -17.95
C ASN A 40 8.08 3.21 -17.58
N LYS A 41 8.51 3.88 -16.52
CA LYS A 41 9.88 3.75 -15.99
C LYS A 41 10.05 2.60 -15.01
N GLY A 42 9.00 1.81 -14.78
CA GLY A 42 9.03 0.65 -13.89
C GLY A 42 8.77 0.97 -12.42
N VAL A 43 8.35 2.19 -12.10
CA VAL A 43 7.91 2.56 -10.75
C VAL A 43 6.52 1.98 -10.50
N ALA A 44 6.34 1.35 -9.33
CA ALA A 44 5.02 0.95 -8.86
C ALA A 44 4.51 1.93 -7.81
N TYR A 45 3.23 2.23 -7.83
CA TYR A 45 2.53 2.97 -6.80
C TYR A 45 1.45 2.04 -6.23
N ARG A 46 1.56 1.75 -4.95
CA ARG A 46 0.63 0.87 -4.24
C ARG A 46 -0.31 1.71 -3.40
N MET A 47 -1.56 1.29 -3.34
CA MET A 47 -2.58 1.89 -2.50
C MET A 47 -3.36 0.79 -1.79
N LEU A 48 -3.55 0.95 -0.49
CA LEU A 48 -4.33 0.05 0.36
C LEU A 48 -5.42 0.86 1.04
N SER A 49 -6.58 0.26 1.24
CA SER A 49 -7.67 0.87 2.00
C SER A 49 -8.37 -0.12 2.90
N LYS A 50 -8.82 0.37 4.05
CA LYS A 50 -9.67 -0.35 4.99
C LYS A 50 -10.92 0.47 5.25
N SER A 51 -12.05 -0.20 5.40
CA SER A 51 -13.24 0.44 5.95
C SER A 51 -13.17 0.41 7.47
N VAL A 52 -13.56 1.50 8.11
CA VAL A 52 -13.73 1.59 9.56
C VAL A 52 -15.20 1.44 9.93
N LYS A 53 -15.51 1.30 11.23
CA LYS A 53 -16.89 1.08 11.75
C LYS A 53 -17.94 2.06 11.22
N THR A 54 -17.54 3.29 10.91
CA THR A 54 -18.44 4.34 10.40
C THR A 54 -18.76 4.19 8.90
N GLY A 55 -18.22 3.17 8.22
CA GLY A 55 -18.34 2.98 6.77
C GLY A 55 -17.41 3.85 5.93
N LYS A 56 -16.62 4.71 6.59
CA LYS A 56 -15.56 5.51 5.96
C LYS A 56 -14.32 4.67 5.66
N LEU A 57 -13.42 5.21 4.86
CA LEU A 57 -12.16 4.58 4.48
C LEU A 57 -10.96 5.28 5.10
N ASP A 58 -10.05 4.47 5.64
CA ASP A 58 -8.65 4.86 5.78
C ASP A 58 -7.88 4.33 4.58
N LEU A 59 -7.04 5.19 4.01
CA LEU A 59 -6.27 4.89 2.81
C LEU A 59 -4.80 5.20 3.06
N VAL A 60 -3.94 4.37 2.49
CA VAL A 60 -2.52 4.66 2.39
C VAL A 60 -2.08 4.42 0.96
N HIS A 61 -1.31 5.35 0.40
CA HIS A 61 -0.59 5.12 -0.85
C HIS A 61 0.88 5.45 -0.71
N TYR A 62 1.69 4.86 -1.57
CA TYR A 62 3.12 5.10 -1.63
C TYR A 62 3.68 4.61 -2.96
N GLY A 63 4.76 5.24 -3.41
CA GLY A 63 5.63 4.66 -4.44
C GLY A 63 6.47 3.55 -3.83
N CYS A 64 6.69 2.48 -4.58
CA CYS A 64 7.57 1.40 -4.18
C CYS A 64 8.20 0.66 -5.35
N ASP A 65 9.32 0.00 -5.05
CA ASP A 65 9.83 -1.12 -5.84
C ASP A 65 9.15 -2.42 -5.38
N LEU A 66 8.96 -3.35 -6.31
CA LEU A 66 8.41 -4.68 -6.02
C LEU A 66 9.48 -5.75 -6.18
N ASP A 67 9.63 -6.60 -5.17
CA ASP A 67 10.50 -7.78 -5.24
C ASP A 67 9.86 -8.95 -6.03
N GLU A 68 10.44 -10.15 -5.87
CA GLU A 68 10.01 -11.36 -6.57
C GLU A 68 8.67 -11.92 -6.14
N GLU A 69 8.26 -11.58 -4.94
CA GLU A 69 7.01 -12.01 -4.34
C GLU A 69 5.94 -10.92 -4.45
N GLY A 70 6.28 -9.75 -4.99
CA GLY A 70 5.40 -8.58 -5.06
C GLY A 70 5.31 -7.84 -3.74
N LYS A 71 6.29 -8.02 -2.85
CA LYS A 71 6.40 -7.26 -1.61
C LYS A 71 7.09 -5.93 -1.89
N PRO A 72 6.61 -4.84 -1.27
CA PRO A 72 7.23 -3.53 -1.40
C PRO A 72 8.55 -3.49 -0.64
N THR A 73 9.65 -3.20 -1.31
CA THR A 73 10.98 -3.09 -0.68
C THR A 73 11.30 -1.63 -0.35
N THR A 74 11.68 -0.85 -1.36
CA THR A 74 11.90 0.59 -1.24
C THR A 74 10.55 1.30 -1.23
N LYS A 75 10.28 2.19 -0.27
CA LYS A 75 9.01 2.93 -0.14
C LYS A 75 9.27 4.43 -0.11
N TRP A 76 8.49 5.21 -0.86
CA TRP A 76 8.60 6.67 -0.91
C TRP A 76 7.25 7.34 -1.16
N ARG A 77 7.19 8.68 -1.05
CA ARG A 77 5.97 9.48 -1.25
C ARG A 77 4.76 8.89 -0.49
N ILE A 78 4.99 8.47 0.76
CA ILE A 78 3.97 7.82 1.58
C ILE A 78 2.93 8.86 1.98
N ARG A 79 1.66 8.55 1.74
CA ARG A 79 0.52 9.39 2.14
C ARG A 79 -0.54 8.55 2.80
N ARG A 80 -0.93 8.95 4.01
CA ARG A 80 -2.04 8.35 4.76
C ARG A 80 -3.19 9.34 4.84
N ILE A 81 -4.40 8.88 4.56
CA ILE A 81 -5.62 9.69 4.53
C ILE A 81 -6.68 8.93 5.31
N LEU A 82 -7.19 9.53 6.39
CA LEU A 82 -8.06 8.84 7.32
C LEU A 82 -9.51 9.31 7.16
N GLU A 83 -10.45 8.43 7.50
CA GLU A 83 -11.88 8.73 7.64
C GLU A 83 -12.51 9.45 6.44
N GLN A 84 -12.25 8.94 5.23
CA GLN A 84 -12.75 9.50 3.99
C GLN A 84 -14.01 8.79 3.49
N ALA A 85 -14.79 9.46 2.65
CA ALA A 85 -15.88 8.81 1.91
C ALA A 85 -15.32 7.75 0.94
N THR A 86 -16.12 6.75 0.59
CA THR A 86 -15.69 5.63 -0.28
C THR A 86 -15.23 6.07 -1.66
N GLU A 87 -15.86 7.12 -2.21
CA GLU A 87 -15.46 7.78 -3.47
C GLU A 87 -14.02 8.32 -3.47
N ARG A 88 -13.42 8.50 -2.29
CA ARG A 88 -12.03 8.97 -2.19
C ARG A 88 -11.06 7.95 -2.77
N PHE A 89 -11.39 6.67 -2.74
CA PHE A 89 -10.54 5.62 -3.28
C PHE A 89 -10.23 5.88 -4.76
N ASP A 90 -11.26 6.03 -5.59
CA ASP A 90 -11.12 6.26 -7.02
C ASP A 90 -10.47 7.63 -7.33
N LYS A 91 -10.81 8.66 -6.55
CA LYS A 91 -10.17 9.99 -6.67
C LYS A 91 -8.67 9.94 -6.41
N GLU A 92 -8.22 9.15 -5.44
CA GLU A 92 -6.79 9.04 -5.14
C GLU A 92 -6.04 8.26 -6.22
N ILE A 93 -6.65 7.25 -6.84
CA ILE A 93 -6.08 6.57 -8.02
C ILE A 93 -5.84 7.58 -9.15
N GLU A 94 -6.83 8.40 -9.46
CA GLU A 94 -6.70 9.43 -10.50
C GLU A 94 -5.65 10.49 -10.12
N ALA A 95 -5.54 10.84 -8.84
CA ALA A 95 -4.49 11.74 -8.35
C ALA A 95 -3.08 11.12 -8.53
N ILE A 96 -2.91 9.84 -8.24
CA ILE A 96 -1.64 9.13 -8.47
C ILE A 96 -1.31 9.10 -9.97
N LYS A 97 -2.26 8.72 -10.83
CA LYS A 97 -2.06 8.71 -12.28
C LYS A 97 -1.68 10.10 -12.81
N LYS A 98 -2.30 11.16 -12.28
CA LYS A 98 -1.95 12.54 -12.62
C LYS A 98 -0.53 12.88 -12.17
N ALA A 99 -0.15 12.51 -10.95
CA ALA A 99 1.21 12.74 -10.43
C ALA A 99 2.28 12.02 -11.26
N VAL A 100 2.02 10.79 -11.71
CA VAL A 100 2.89 10.04 -12.64
C VAL A 100 3.09 10.83 -13.93
N LYS A 101 2.00 11.35 -14.52
CA LYS A 101 2.08 12.17 -15.74
C LYS A 101 2.82 13.49 -15.55
N ASP A 102 2.63 14.13 -14.40
CA ASP A 102 3.31 15.39 -14.04
C ASP A 102 4.82 15.21 -13.88
N ASP A 103 5.27 14.02 -13.44
CA ASP A 103 6.69 13.60 -13.37
C ASP A 103 7.27 13.26 -14.76
N GLY A 104 6.49 13.43 -15.84
CA GLY A 104 6.88 13.10 -17.21
C GLY A 104 6.92 11.60 -17.49
N GLU A 105 6.17 10.80 -16.73
CA GLU A 105 6.02 9.36 -16.93
C GLU A 105 4.65 9.03 -17.52
N GLU A 106 4.49 7.82 -18.04
CA GLU A 106 3.21 7.32 -18.55
C GLU A 106 2.70 6.18 -17.67
N VAL A 107 1.40 6.13 -17.44
CA VAL A 107 0.76 5.03 -16.72
C VAL A 107 0.62 3.84 -17.67
N GLN A 108 1.35 2.75 -17.41
CA GLN A 108 1.27 1.51 -18.19
C GLN A 108 0.11 0.60 -17.75
N GLY A 109 -0.32 0.73 -16.50
CA GLY A 109 -1.39 -0.09 -15.95
C GLY A 109 -1.87 0.42 -14.61
N ALA A 110 -3.15 0.17 -14.33
CA ALA A 110 -3.75 0.37 -13.03
C ALA A 110 -4.67 -0.82 -12.77
N TRP A 111 -4.38 -1.58 -11.71
CA TRP A 111 -5.14 -2.76 -11.31
C TRP A 111 -5.75 -2.50 -9.94
N ILE A 112 -7.02 -2.87 -9.80
CA ILE A 112 -7.77 -2.72 -8.56
C ILE A 112 -8.18 -4.11 -8.09
N HIS A 113 -8.05 -4.34 -6.78
CA HIS A 113 -8.52 -5.53 -6.10
C HIS A 113 -9.61 -5.13 -5.12
N ASP A 114 -10.84 -5.59 -5.40
CA ASP A 114 -11.99 -5.41 -4.53
C ASP A 114 -12.12 -6.60 -3.58
N MET A 115 -12.12 -6.32 -2.28
CA MET A 115 -12.24 -7.32 -1.21
C MET A 115 -13.57 -7.20 -0.46
N THR A 116 -14.47 -6.33 -0.93
CA THR A 116 -15.74 -6.03 -0.24
C THR A 116 -16.71 -7.21 -0.28
N GLY A 117 -16.56 -8.09 -1.28
CA GLY A 117 -17.30 -9.34 -1.39
C GLY A 117 -16.77 -10.48 -0.51
N ILE A 118 -15.67 -10.30 0.21
CA ILE A 118 -15.06 -11.34 1.06
C ILE A 118 -15.45 -11.10 2.52
N PRO A 119 -16.22 -12.00 3.15
CA PRO A 119 -16.72 -11.78 4.51
C PRO A 119 -15.64 -11.96 5.57
N GLU A 120 -14.71 -12.89 5.44
CA GLU A 120 -13.73 -13.13 6.50
C GLU A 120 -12.48 -12.23 6.35
N VAL A 121 -12.12 -11.49 7.40
CA VAL A 121 -10.94 -10.58 7.37
C VAL A 121 -9.64 -11.34 7.08
N ALA A 122 -9.48 -12.54 7.65
CA ALA A 122 -8.35 -13.40 7.35
C ALA A 122 -8.31 -13.84 5.87
N ALA A 123 -9.47 -14.06 5.25
CA ALA A 123 -9.57 -14.38 3.83
C ALA A 123 -9.29 -13.15 2.94
N GLN A 124 -9.68 -11.94 3.39
CA GLN A 124 -9.29 -10.69 2.72
C GLN A 124 -7.78 -10.53 2.67
N GLY A 125 -7.09 -10.79 3.80
CA GLY A 125 -5.62 -10.73 3.88
C GLY A 125 -4.95 -11.69 2.89
N LYS A 126 -5.35 -12.96 2.89
CA LYS A 126 -4.85 -13.96 1.93
C LYS A 126 -5.10 -13.56 0.48
N SER A 127 -6.30 -13.07 0.18
CA SER A 127 -6.67 -12.63 -1.17
C SER A 127 -5.79 -11.46 -1.65
N LEU A 128 -5.51 -10.50 -0.76
CA LEU A 128 -4.59 -9.40 -1.04
C LEU A 128 -3.16 -9.87 -1.32
N GLU A 129 -2.65 -10.83 -0.54
CA GLU A 129 -1.32 -11.40 -0.73
C GLU A 129 -1.21 -12.13 -2.07
N GLU A 130 -2.17 -13.01 -2.38
CA GLU A 130 -2.24 -13.74 -3.64
C GLU A 130 -2.34 -12.79 -4.85
N TRP A 131 -3.21 -11.78 -4.75
CA TRP A 131 -3.34 -10.76 -5.78
C TRP A 131 -2.04 -9.97 -5.98
N SER A 132 -1.37 -9.57 -4.89
CA SER A 132 -0.11 -8.82 -4.95
C SER A 132 0.97 -9.62 -5.69
N ARG A 133 1.11 -10.91 -5.35
CA ARG A 133 2.05 -11.82 -6.00
C ARG A 133 1.73 -12.01 -7.47
N LYS A 134 0.46 -12.18 -7.83
CA LYS A 134 0.01 -12.29 -9.22
C LYS A 134 0.34 -11.03 -10.01
N MET A 135 0.06 -9.84 -9.47
CA MET A 135 0.33 -8.58 -10.17
C MET A 135 1.82 -8.32 -10.35
N ALA A 136 2.66 -8.66 -9.37
CA ALA A 136 4.10 -8.55 -9.52
C ALA A 136 4.65 -9.45 -10.64
N ALA A 137 4.14 -10.68 -10.75
CA ALA A 137 4.49 -11.57 -11.86
C ALA A 137 4.06 -11.00 -13.22
N GLU A 138 2.86 -10.43 -13.33
CA GLU A 138 2.36 -9.82 -14.56
C GLU A 138 3.17 -8.57 -14.97
N ILE A 139 3.54 -7.74 -14.01
CA ILE A 139 4.39 -6.56 -14.21
C ILE A 139 5.77 -6.97 -14.76
N ARG A 140 6.35 -8.04 -14.22
CA ARG A 140 7.65 -8.56 -14.66
C ARG A 140 7.60 -9.08 -16.09
N LYS A 141 6.57 -9.85 -16.44
CA LYS A 141 6.39 -10.34 -17.82
C LYS A 141 6.32 -9.22 -18.84
N LYS A 142 5.77 -8.06 -18.48
CA LYS A 142 5.71 -6.88 -19.37
C LYS A 142 7.04 -6.14 -19.53
N ARG A 143 8.03 -6.43 -18.68
CA ARG A 143 9.36 -5.80 -18.69
C ARG A 143 10.42 -6.65 -19.40
N SER A 144 10.20 -7.96 -19.51
CA SER A 144 10.97 -8.91 -20.33
C SER A 144 10.61 -8.79 -21.81
#